data_AF-A0A550GZI0-F1
#
_entry.id   AF-A0A550GZI0-F1
#
_cell.length_a   1.000
_cell.length_b   1.000
_cell.length_c   1.000
_cell.angle_alpha   90.00
_cell.angle_beta   90.00
_cell.angle_gamma   90.00
#
_symmetry.space_group_name_H-M   'P 1'
#
loop_
_entity.id
_entity.type
_entity.pdbx_description
1 polymer ?
#
loop_
_entity_poly.entity_id
_entity_poly.type
_entity_poly.pdbx_seq_one_letter_code
_entity_poly.pdbx_strand_id
1 'polypeptide(L)'
;MKKSFAAFCMLTLCSLLIMNVGIAMAAEPGYERISYATQVVPTVDGAWTSPDEWTDGDITILSEDVEFRSTWEFADAVMTRFLVEFFSDNTTDVGDYWQMCIDGDQSGGTAPQTGDFRIDIVGHETLTVYEGDGEGWTEITPDPADIQWNNSISDSPTNSTPHWILELMISKNAGVVQMGILWNFRLAVYDESSTAGVLAWPPTAQDVPDGYGVENYSSEAIPEGFGIAVIVLLSSAAVVVGFYLRKRSRTENYYSTKTGNMGFTP
;
A
#
# COMPACT_ATOMS: atom_id res chain seq x y z
N MET A 1 51.07 2.23 10.99
CA MET A 1 50.06 1.19 10.64
C MET A 1 48.85 1.17 11.57
N LYS A 2 48.98 0.91 12.89
CA LYS A 2 47.81 0.83 13.80
C LYS A 2 46.94 2.10 13.87
N LYS A 3 47.56 3.30 13.79
CA LYS A 3 46.84 4.60 13.82
C LYS A 3 46.05 4.88 12.53
N SER A 4 46.53 4.41 11.38
CA SER A 4 45.88 4.60 10.08
C SER A 4 44.65 3.71 9.89
N PHE A 5 44.67 2.50 10.48
CA PHE A 5 43.54 1.57 10.44
C PHE A 5 42.35 2.08 11.27
N ALA A 6 42.60 2.63 12.47
CA ALA A 6 41.55 3.21 13.30
C ALA A 6 40.85 4.41 12.65
N ALA A 7 41.59 5.26 11.95
CA ALA A 7 41.02 6.40 11.22
C ALA A 7 40.13 5.96 10.05
N PHE A 8 40.54 4.91 9.32
CA PHE A 8 39.72 4.33 8.25
C PHE A 8 38.42 3.73 8.80
N CYS A 9 38.49 2.93 9.88
CA CYS A 9 37.28 2.36 10.49
C CYS A 9 36.31 3.42 11.03
N MET A 10 36.81 4.51 11.63
CA MET A 10 35.94 5.62 12.06
C MET A 10 35.29 6.33 10.87
N LEU A 11 36.03 6.57 9.78
CA LEU A 11 35.47 7.16 8.56
C LEU A 11 34.40 6.26 7.95
N THR A 12 34.64 4.95 7.82
CA THR A 12 33.63 4.01 7.30
C THR A 12 32.40 3.94 8.20
N LEU A 13 32.58 3.93 9.54
CA LEU A 13 31.47 3.93 10.50
C LEU A 13 30.68 5.25 10.43
N CYS A 14 31.35 6.41 10.37
CA CYS A 14 30.69 7.70 10.21
C CYS A 14 29.98 7.83 8.85
N SER A 15 30.54 7.29 7.77
CA SER A 15 29.88 7.22 6.46
C SER A 15 28.64 6.30 6.48
N LEU A 16 28.69 5.19 7.23
CA LEU A 16 27.54 4.30 7.46
C LEU A 16 26.46 4.95 8.34
N LEU A 17 26.85 5.81 9.28
CA LEU A 17 25.91 6.61 10.08
C LEU A 17 25.27 7.72 9.23
N ILE A 18 26.03 8.40 8.38
CA ILE A 18 25.51 9.45 7.48
C ILE A 18 24.56 8.86 6.41
N MET A 19 24.80 7.64 5.94
CA MET A 19 23.88 6.95 5.02
C MET A 19 22.57 6.49 5.69
N ASN A 20 22.53 6.41 7.04
CA ASN A 20 21.30 6.14 7.80
C ASN A 20 20.67 7.41 8.41
N VAL A 21 21.26 8.59 8.22
CA VAL A 21 20.51 9.86 8.29
C VAL A 21 19.73 10.04 6.98
N GLY A 22 19.09 8.95 6.51
CA GLY A 22 17.91 9.09 5.69
C GLY A 22 16.96 9.96 6.49
N ILE A 23 16.34 10.92 5.81
CA ILE A 23 15.35 11.82 6.39
C ILE A 23 14.45 10.94 7.24
N ALA A 24 14.51 11.09 8.56
CA ALA A 24 13.63 10.33 9.44
C ALA A 24 12.23 10.80 9.08
N MET A 25 11.52 10.03 8.28
CA MET A 25 10.13 10.32 7.95
C MET A 25 9.37 10.18 9.26
N ALA A 26 8.64 11.23 9.64
CA ALA A 26 7.77 11.20 10.80
C ALA A 26 6.56 10.34 10.44
N ALA A 27 6.65 9.05 10.72
CA ALA A 27 5.62 8.08 10.39
C ALA A 27 5.58 6.95 11.43
N GLU A 28 4.41 6.33 11.56
CA GLU A 28 4.19 5.21 12.49
C GLU A 28 5.00 3.97 12.04
N PRO A 29 5.90 3.44 12.88
CA PRO A 29 6.73 2.31 12.52
C PRO A 29 5.93 1.07 12.14
N GLY A 30 6.22 0.49 10.98
CA GLY A 30 5.56 -0.73 10.49
C GLY A 30 4.28 -0.48 9.69
N TYR A 31 3.92 0.78 9.47
CA TYR A 31 2.77 1.17 8.63
C TYR A 31 3.28 1.84 7.35
N GLU A 32 3.68 1.01 6.40
CA GLU A 32 4.12 1.44 5.09
C GLU A 32 3.40 0.60 4.05
N ARG A 33 2.92 1.23 2.98
CA ARG A 33 2.35 0.53 1.81
C ARG A 33 2.87 1.17 0.53
N ILE A 34 2.55 0.56 -0.61
CA ILE A 34 2.95 1.04 -1.94
C ILE A 34 1.69 1.21 -2.78
N SER A 35 1.53 2.42 -3.34
CA SER A 35 0.58 2.70 -4.41
C SER A 35 1.18 2.29 -5.76
N TYR A 36 0.47 1.44 -6.50
CA TYR A 36 0.88 1.02 -7.84
C TYR A 36 0.15 1.82 -8.92
N ALA A 37 0.75 1.86 -10.11
CA ALA A 37 0.20 2.58 -11.25
C ALA A 37 -1.12 1.96 -11.72
N THR A 38 -2.17 2.78 -11.86
CA THR A 38 -3.48 2.37 -12.35
C THR A 38 -3.37 1.77 -13.76
N GLN A 39 -3.85 0.54 -13.94
CA GLN A 39 -3.90 -0.20 -15.20
C GLN A 39 -5.25 -0.02 -15.89
N VAL A 40 -6.33 -0.09 -15.11
CA VAL A 40 -7.71 0.13 -15.55
C VAL A 40 -8.29 1.22 -14.67
N VAL A 41 -8.61 2.37 -15.26
CA VAL A 41 -9.09 3.54 -14.51
C VAL A 41 -10.45 3.24 -13.87
N PRO A 42 -10.55 3.22 -12.52
CA PRO A 42 -11.84 3.07 -11.83
C PRO A 42 -12.80 4.20 -12.15
N THR A 43 -14.07 3.87 -12.28
CA THR A 43 -15.13 4.88 -12.21
C THR A 43 -15.32 5.26 -10.75
N VAL A 44 -15.55 6.53 -10.43
CA VAL A 44 -15.91 6.94 -9.06
C VAL A 44 -17.43 6.92 -8.96
N ASP A 45 -18.00 5.74 -8.75
CA ASP A 45 -19.45 5.52 -8.66
C ASP A 45 -19.90 4.87 -7.35
N GLY A 46 -18.96 4.59 -6.45
CA GLY A 46 -19.20 4.00 -5.14
C GLY A 46 -19.42 2.49 -5.21
N ALA A 47 -18.96 1.82 -6.27
CA ALA A 47 -19.08 0.40 -6.46
C ALA A 47 -17.89 -0.18 -7.24
N TRP A 48 -17.54 -1.44 -6.96
CA TRP A 48 -16.57 -2.18 -7.77
C TRP A 48 -17.26 -2.74 -9.02
N THR A 49 -17.58 -1.85 -9.95
CA THR A 49 -18.37 -2.07 -11.16
C THR A 49 -17.69 -2.97 -12.19
N SER A 50 -16.36 -2.92 -12.31
CA SER A 50 -15.59 -3.73 -13.26
C SER A 50 -14.61 -4.67 -12.54
N PRO A 51 -14.59 -5.98 -12.87
CA PRO A 51 -13.72 -6.94 -12.21
C PRO A 51 -12.23 -6.58 -12.19
N ASP A 52 -11.77 -5.77 -13.14
CA ASP A 52 -10.36 -5.45 -13.33
C ASP A 52 -9.93 -4.12 -12.69
N GLU A 53 -10.85 -3.25 -12.26
CA GLU A 53 -10.52 -1.83 -11.97
C GLU A 53 -9.74 -1.60 -10.66
N TRP A 54 -9.84 -2.50 -9.68
CA TRP A 54 -9.10 -2.40 -8.41
C TRP A 54 -8.14 -3.59 -8.18
N THR A 55 -7.83 -4.33 -9.24
CA THR A 55 -6.96 -5.54 -9.17
C THR A 55 -5.47 -5.22 -9.03
N ASP A 56 -5.09 -3.99 -9.36
CA ASP A 56 -3.75 -3.41 -9.31
C ASP A 56 -3.47 -2.63 -8.02
N GLY A 57 -4.49 -2.41 -7.19
CA GLY A 57 -4.34 -1.83 -5.86
C GLY A 57 -3.93 -2.88 -4.81
N ASP A 58 -2.86 -2.60 -4.07
CA ASP A 58 -2.44 -3.45 -2.96
C ASP A 58 -3.44 -3.38 -1.80
N ILE A 59 -3.73 -4.54 -1.21
CA ILE A 59 -4.75 -4.68 -0.16
C ILE A 59 -4.12 -4.28 1.17
N THR A 60 -4.71 -3.32 1.84
CA THR A 60 -4.43 -3.07 3.26
C THR A 60 -5.65 -3.40 4.10
N ILE A 61 -5.45 -4.33 5.03
CA ILE A 61 -6.48 -4.78 5.95
C ILE A 61 -6.47 -3.86 7.17
N LEU A 62 -7.58 -3.14 7.40
CA LEU A 62 -7.80 -2.34 8.62
C LEU A 62 -8.25 -3.25 9.78
N SER A 63 -9.15 -4.19 9.47
CA SER A 63 -9.73 -5.17 10.39
C SER A 63 -10.28 -6.37 9.61
N GLU A 64 -10.93 -7.33 10.27
CA GLU A 64 -11.61 -8.43 9.57
C GLU A 64 -12.81 -7.96 8.70
N ASP A 65 -13.36 -6.78 9.00
CA ASP A 65 -14.53 -6.23 8.33
C ASP A 65 -14.20 -5.05 7.41
N VAL A 66 -12.95 -4.58 7.37
CA VAL A 66 -12.58 -3.40 6.61
C VAL A 66 -11.25 -3.60 5.91
N GLU A 67 -11.25 -3.40 4.60
CA GLU A 67 -10.05 -3.30 3.78
C GLU A 67 -10.08 -2.07 2.89
N PHE A 68 -8.90 -1.64 2.44
CA PHE A 68 -8.80 -0.58 1.46
C PHE A 68 -7.64 -0.79 0.50
N ARG A 69 -7.79 -0.23 -0.69
CA ARG A 69 -6.82 -0.25 -1.79
C ARG A 69 -6.58 1.17 -2.26
N SER A 70 -5.40 1.38 -2.82
CA SER A 70 -5.06 2.62 -3.50
C SER A 70 -4.30 2.33 -4.78
N THR A 71 -4.54 3.16 -5.79
CA THR A 71 -3.73 3.24 -7.00
C THR A 71 -3.45 4.71 -7.32
N TRP A 72 -2.58 4.95 -8.28
CA TRP A 72 -2.31 6.30 -8.76
C TRP A 72 -2.15 6.31 -10.29
N GLU A 73 -2.53 7.41 -10.92
CA GLU A 73 -2.40 7.59 -12.37
C GLU A 73 -1.71 8.90 -12.73
N PHE A 74 -0.96 8.89 -13.83
CA PHE A 74 -0.43 10.09 -14.47
C PHE A 74 -1.28 10.41 -15.70
N ALA A 75 -2.12 11.45 -15.62
CA ALA A 75 -2.86 12.00 -16.75
C ALA A 75 -2.50 13.49 -16.93
N ASP A 76 -3.50 14.36 -17.14
CA ASP A 76 -3.27 15.82 -17.12
C ASP A 76 -2.86 16.31 -15.71
N ALA A 77 -3.28 15.58 -14.67
CA ALA A 77 -2.81 15.69 -13.29
C ALA A 77 -2.40 14.30 -12.77
N VAL A 78 -1.72 14.27 -11.63
CA VAL A 78 -1.43 13.05 -10.89
C VAL A 78 -2.58 12.79 -9.94
N MET A 79 -3.37 11.75 -10.18
CA MET A 79 -4.46 11.38 -9.29
C MET A 79 -4.07 10.20 -8.42
N THR A 80 -4.56 10.17 -7.18
CA THR A 80 -4.64 8.95 -6.39
C THR A 80 -6.10 8.55 -6.22
N ARG A 81 -6.34 7.25 -6.23
CA ARG A 81 -7.67 6.66 -6.15
C ARG A 81 -7.68 5.69 -4.99
N PHE A 82 -8.74 5.73 -4.19
CA PHE A 82 -8.95 4.85 -3.06
C PHE A 82 -10.26 4.11 -3.21
N LEU A 83 -10.24 2.84 -2.85
CA LEU A 83 -11.41 2.01 -2.60
C LEU A 83 -11.37 1.59 -1.13
N VAL A 84 -12.44 1.84 -0.39
CA VAL A 84 -12.62 1.37 0.99
C VAL A 84 -13.87 0.50 1.05
N GLU A 85 -13.72 -0.73 1.50
CA GLU A 85 -14.81 -1.70 1.64
C GLU A 85 -15.06 -1.95 3.13
N PHE A 86 -16.28 -1.70 3.61
CA PHE A 86 -16.70 -2.00 4.98
C PHE A 86 -17.69 -3.17 4.99
N PHE A 87 -17.16 -4.39 4.96
CA PHE A 87 -17.88 -5.64 4.73
C PHE A 87 -19.01 -5.95 5.71
N SER A 88 -18.94 -5.46 6.95
CA SER A 88 -19.98 -5.71 7.96
C SER A 88 -21.11 -4.68 7.92
N ASP A 89 -20.85 -3.48 7.38
CA ASP A 89 -21.79 -2.38 7.43
C ASP A 89 -22.66 -2.35 6.16
N ASN A 90 -23.96 -2.51 6.38
CA ASN A 90 -25.02 -2.41 5.39
C ASN A 90 -26.19 -1.56 5.89
N THR A 91 -25.92 -0.73 6.89
CA THR A 91 -26.89 0.19 7.48
C THR A 91 -26.79 1.55 6.79
N THR A 92 -27.54 2.54 7.24
CA THR A 92 -27.47 3.90 6.67
C THR A 92 -27.43 4.88 7.83
N ASP A 93 -26.58 4.60 8.80
CA ASP A 93 -26.62 5.30 10.08
C ASP A 93 -25.96 6.67 9.90
N VAL A 94 -26.65 7.70 10.41
CA VAL A 94 -26.22 9.10 10.20
C VAL A 94 -24.92 9.43 10.94
N GLY A 95 -24.53 8.58 11.90
CA GLY A 95 -23.27 8.67 12.62
C GLY A 95 -22.09 8.02 11.92
N ASP A 96 -22.31 7.24 10.86
CA ASP A 96 -21.25 6.56 10.13
C ASP A 96 -20.31 7.57 9.49
N TYR A 97 -19.01 7.28 9.49
CA TYR A 97 -18.06 8.15 8.81
C TYR A 97 -16.84 7.44 8.24
N TRP A 98 -16.29 8.05 7.20
CA TRP A 98 -14.93 7.82 6.73
C TRP A 98 -14.12 9.09 6.94
N GLN A 99 -12.86 8.91 7.33
CA GLN A 99 -11.93 10.00 7.55
C GLN A 99 -10.57 9.67 6.97
N MET A 100 -10.03 10.58 6.16
CA MET A 100 -8.67 10.51 5.67
C MET A 100 -7.90 11.75 6.12
N CYS A 101 -6.89 11.56 6.97
CA CYS A 101 -5.93 12.59 7.32
C CYS A 101 -4.66 12.41 6.47
N ILE A 102 -4.09 13.51 6.02
CA ILE A 102 -3.00 13.57 5.04
C ILE A 102 -1.94 14.51 5.60
N ASP A 103 -0.69 14.08 5.57
CA ASP A 103 0.50 14.93 5.75
C ASP A 103 1.28 14.89 4.42
N GLY A 104 1.00 15.88 3.58
CA GLY A 104 1.43 15.90 2.17
C GLY A 104 2.93 16.11 1.99
N ASP A 105 3.55 16.84 2.92
CA ASP A 105 4.99 17.14 2.92
C ASP A 105 5.80 16.18 3.80
N GLN A 106 5.15 15.19 4.42
CA GLN A 106 5.74 14.27 5.40
C GLN A 106 6.45 15.02 6.53
N SER A 107 5.85 16.14 6.93
CA SER A 107 6.41 17.09 7.89
C SER A 107 6.27 16.60 9.34
N GLY A 108 5.34 15.69 9.60
CA GLY A 108 5.03 15.18 10.92
C GLY A 108 4.47 16.24 11.87
N GLY A 109 4.69 16.02 13.17
CA GLY A 109 4.26 16.90 14.24
C GLY A 109 3.20 16.28 15.15
N THR A 110 3.01 16.94 16.29
CA THR A 110 2.03 16.55 17.32
C THR A 110 0.68 17.24 17.16
N ALA A 111 0.52 18.03 16.10
CA ALA A 111 -0.68 18.77 15.70
C ALA A 111 -0.65 18.96 14.18
N PRO A 112 -1.82 19.03 13.51
CA PRO A 112 -1.89 19.26 12.07
C PRO A 112 -1.38 20.65 11.69
N GLN A 113 -0.58 20.74 10.64
CA GLN A 113 0.08 21.94 10.14
C GLN A 113 -0.48 22.38 8.78
N THR A 114 -0.09 23.57 8.32
CA THR A 114 -0.40 23.99 6.94
C THR A 114 0.22 23.01 5.94
N GLY A 115 -0.58 22.53 4.99
CA GLY A 115 -0.21 21.43 4.10
C GLY A 115 -0.65 20.03 4.58
N ASP A 116 -1.13 19.91 5.82
CA ASP A 116 -1.87 18.73 6.27
C ASP A 116 -3.35 18.91 5.97
N PHE A 117 -4.00 17.85 5.52
CA PHE A 117 -5.42 17.87 5.17
C PHE A 117 -6.21 16.79 5.91
N ARG A 118 -7.49 17.05 6.14
CA ARG A 118 -8.44 16.05 6.62
C ARG A 118 -9.67 16.07 5.75
N ILE A 119 -10.09 14.91 5.28
CA ILE A 119 -11.32 14.70 4.53
C ILE A 119 -12.24 13.86 5.40
N ASP A 120 -13.40 14.38 5.76
CA ASP A 120 -14.43 13.67 6.51
C ASP A 120 -15.64 13.47 5.58
N ILE A 121 -16.16 12.24 5.51
CA ILE A 121 -17.43 11.93 4.86
C ILE A 121 -18.35 11.36 5.94
N VAL A 122 -19.40 12.08 6.30
CA VAL A 122 -20.31 11.73 7.41
C VAL A 122 -21.70 11.39 6.90
N GLY A 123 -22.31 10.35 7.49
CA GLY A 123 -23.66 9.87 7.19
C GLY A 123 -23.85 9.46 5.74
N HIS A 124 -22.76 9.09 5.06
CA HIS A 124 -22.74 8.76 3.63
C HIS A 124 -23.14 9.88 2.66
N GLU A 125 -23.25 11.13 3.13
CA GLU A 125 -23.81 12.21 2.32
C GLU A 125 -22.88 13.43 2.19
N THR A 126 -22.17 13.78 3.26
CA THR A 126 -21.51 15.08 3.35
C THR A 126 -20.00 14.92 3.43
N LEU A 127 -19.29 15.36 2.37
CA LEU A 127 -17.85 15.53 2.39
C LEU A 127 -17.48 16.93 2.91
N THR A 128 -16.61 16.97 3.92
CA THR A 128 -16.01 18.20 4.45
C THR A 128 -14.49 18.08 4.42
N VAL A 129 -13.80 19.15 4.03
CA VAL A 129 -12.34 19.18 3.98
C VAL A 129 -11.81 20.21 4.95
N TYR A 130 -10.71 19.88 5.60
CA TYR A 130 -10.01 20.75 6.52
C TYR A 130 -8.52 20.81 6.14
N GLU A 131 -7.90 21.94 6.48
CA GLU A 131 -6.45 22.13 6.45
C GLU A 131 -5.95 22.39 7.87
N GLY A 132 -4.75 21.90 8.19
CA GLY A 132 -4.10 22.17 9.47
C GLY A 132 -3.64 23.63 9.60
N ASP A 133 -3.71 24.18 10.81
CA ASP A 133 -3.26 25.55 11.11
C ASP A 133 -2.13 25.63 12.15
N GLY A 134 -1.61 24.47 12.56
CA GLY A 134 -0.59 24.30 13.60
C GLY A 134 -1.14 24.08 15.00
N GLU A 135 -2.44 24.31 15.23
CA GLU A 135 -3.14 24.03 16.50
C GLU A 135 -4.27 23.00 16.33
N GLY A 136 -4.89 22.95 15.15
CA GLY A 136 -5.99 22.05 14.81
C GLY A 136 -6.40 22.14 13.34
N TRP A 137 -7.66 21.84 13.08
CA TRP A 137 -8.22 21.76 11.73
C TRP A 137 -9.13 22.95 11.45
N THR A 138 -8.93 23.61 10.31
CA THR A 138 -9.81 24.67 9.79
C THR A 138 -10.48 24.20 8.51
N GLU A 139 -11.80 24.31 8.43
CA GLU A 139 -12.57 23.92 7.24
C GLU A 139 -12.19 24.77 6.01
N ILE A 140 -12.03 24.10 4.87
CA ILE A 140 -11.74 24.69 3.57
C ILE A 140 -12.71 24.16 2.50
N THR A 141 -12.83 24.89 1.39
CA THR A 141 -13.66 24.47 0.25
C THR A 141 -12.77 24.24 -0.97
N PRO A 142 -12.44 22.97 -1.31
CA PRO A 142 -11.68 22.67 -2.52
C PRO A 142 -12.54 22.84 -3.78
N ASP A 143 -11.91 22.86 -4.95
CA ASP A 143 -12.65 22.72 -6.20
C ASP A 143 -13.22 21.29 -6.27
N PRO A 144 -14.49 21.09 -6.67
CA PRO A 144 -15.06 19.75 -6.87
C PRO A 144 -14.28 18.85 -7.84
N ALA A 145 -13.44 19.42 -8.71
CA ALA A 145 -12.54 18.66 -9.57
C ALA A 145 -11.31 18.09 -8.84
N ASP A 146 -10.90 18.69 -7.71
CA ASP A 146 -9.73 18.28 -6.94
C ASP A 146 -10.00 17.01 -6.12
N ILE A 147 -11.25 16.83 -5.68
CA ILE A 147 -11.72 15.69 -4.90
C ILE A 147 -13.06 15.21 -5.45
N GLN A 148 -13.08 14.02 -6.03
CA GLN A 148 -14.30 13.34 -6.43
C GLN A 148 -14.50 12.13 -5.53
N TRP A 149 -15.74 11.89 -5.13
CA TRP A 149 -16.06 10.76 -4.28
C TRP A 149 -17.47 10.28 -4.57
N ASN A 150 -17.70 9.01 -4.28
CA ASN A 150 -19.04 8.45 -4.24
C ASN A 150 -19.02 7.20 -3.34
N ASN A 151 -20.16 6.85 -2.79
CA ASN A 151 -20.31 5.64 -1.99
C ASN A 151 -21.69 4.99 -2.26
N SER A 152 -21.74 3.68 -2.12
CA SER A 152 -23.00 2.95 -2.23
C SER A 152 -22.94 1.62 -1.48
N ILE A 153 -24.12 1.06 -1.21
CA ILE A 153 -24.23 -0.33 -0.79
C ILE A 153 -24.22 -1.19 -2.06
N SER A 154 -23.15 -1.96 -2.26
CA SER A 154 -22.97 -2.86 -3.40
C SER A 154 -22.25 -4.14 -2.97
N ASP A 155 -22.29 -5.16 -3.82
CA ASP A 155 -21.33 -6.26 -3.75
C ASP A 155 -20.03 -5.91 -4.51
N SER A 156 -19.02 -6.75 -4.32
CA SER A 156 -17.73 -6.65 -5.00
C SER A 156 -17.18 -8.04 -5.36
N PRO A 157 -16.16 -8.12 -6.23
CA PRO A 157 -15.48 -9.39 -6.52
C PRO A 157 -14.86 -10.07 -5.28
N THR A 158 -14.54 -9.30 -4.23
CA THR A 158 -13.96 -9.80 -2.98
C THR A 158 -15.03 -10.23 -1.97
N ASN A 159 -16.22 -9.62 -2.00
CA ASN A 159 -17.34 -9.98 -1.13
C ASN A 159 -18.70 -9.86 -1.83
N SER A 160 -19.38 -11.01 -1.97
CA SER A 160 -20.72 -11.09 -2.57
C SER A 160 -21.87 -10.59 -1.68
N THR A 161 -21.60 -10.25 -0.41
CA THR A 161 -22.62 -9.68 0.48
C THR A 161 -22.62 -8.17 0.29
N PRO A 162 -23.78 -7.55 -0.02
CA PRO A 162 -23.84 -6.09 -0.16
C PRO A 162 -23.38 -5.38 1.12
N HIS A 163 -22.49 -4.42 0.95
CA HIS A 163 -21.84 -3.67 2.01
C HIS A 163 -21.47 -2.27 1.50
N TRP A 164 -21.08 -1.37 2.38
CA TRP A 164 -20.63 -0.04 1.97
C TRP A 164 -19.28 -0.08 1.25
N ILE A 165 -19.27 0.53 0.07
CA ILE A 165 -18.08 0.79 -0.73
C ILE A 165 -17.95 2.30 -0.88
N LEU A 166 -16.79 2.84 -0.51
CA LEU A 166 -16.40 4.23 -0.77
C LEU A 166 -15.31 4.25 -1.85
N GLU A 167 -15.51 5.09 -2.86
CA GLU A 167 -14.49 5.45 -3.84
C GLU A 167 -14.14 6.93 -3.70
N LEU A 168 -12.84 7.23 -3.71
CA LEU A 168 -12.31 8.58 -3.58
C LEU A 168 -11.19 8.80 -4.60
N MET A 169 -11.24 9.91 -5.33
CA MET A 169 -10.18 10.34 -6.24
C MET A 169 -9.70 11.73 -5.81
N ILE A 170 -8.39 11.87 -5.60
CA ILE A 170 -7.76 13.11 -5.16
C ILE A 170 -6.63 13.48 -6.11
N SER A 171 -6.62 14.73 -6.55
CA SER A 171 -5.48 15.32 -7.27
C SER A 171 -4.30 15.51 -6.33
N LYS A 172 -3.14 14.90 -6.63
CA LYS A 172 -1.92 15.00 -5.81
C LYS A 172 -1.10 16.26 -6.08
N ASN A 173 -1.17 16.82 -7.28
CA ASN A 173 -0.27 17.87 -7.77
C ASN A 173 -0.97 19.10 -8.35
N ALA A 174 -2.30 19.15 -8.24
CA ALA A 174 -3.12 20.30 -8.61
C ALA A 174 -4.19 20.49 -7.55
N GLY A 175 -4.73 21.70 -7.47
CA GLY A 175 -5.74 22.03 -6.47
C GLY A 175 -5.19 22.42 -5.12
N VAL A 176 -6.08 22.42 -4.13
CA VAL A 176 -5.78 22.80 -2.74
C VAL A 176 -5.10 21.67 -1.97
N VAL A 177 -5.60 20.44 -2.10
CA VAL A 177 -5.05 19.26 -1.41
C VAL A 177 -3.84 18.75 -2.18
N GLN A 178 -2.63 19.15 -1.76
CA GLN A 178 -1.38 18.71 -2.40
C GLN A 178 -0.70 17.65 -1.55
N MET A 179 -0.48 16.46 -2.14
CA MET A 179 -0.06 15.25 -1.40
C MET A 179 1.35 14.79 -1.80
N GLY A 180 2.15 15.65 -2.43
CA GLY A 180 3.51 15.31 -2.87
C GLY A 180 3.58 14.04 -3.74
N ILE A 181 4.78 13.49 -3.91
CA ILE A 181 4.96 12.15 -4.51
C ILE A 181 4.82 11.08 -3.43
N LEU A 182 5.55 11.29 -2.33
CA LEU A 182 5.47 10.55 -1.08
C LEU A 182 4.70 11.40 -0.08
N TRP A 183 3.88 10.76 0.73
CA TRP A 183 3.04 11.41 1.73
C TRP A 183 2.73 10.43 2.85
N ASN A 184 2.31 10.98 3.98
CA ASN A 184 1.82 10.18 5.09
C ASN A 184 0.31 10.34 5.22
N PHE A 185 -0.38 9.31 5.69
CA PHE A 185 -1.81 9.39 5.93
C PHE A 185 -2.31 8.49 7.03
N ARG A 186 -3.52 8.81 7.48
CA ARG A 186 -4.34 7.97 8.34
C ARG A 186 -5.72 7.84 7.71
N LEU A 187 -6.16 6.62 7.49
CA LEU A 187 -7.53 6.30 7.11
C LEU A 187 -8.27 5.74 8.33
N ALA A 188 -9.48 6.22 8.58
CA ALA A 188 -10.35 5.70 9.63
C ALA A 188 -11.78 5.55 9.15
N VAL A 189 -12.48 4.57 9.71
CA VAL A 189 -13.90 4.32 9.50
C VAL A 189 -14.59 4.09 10.83
N TYR A 190 -15.88 4.40 10.87
CA TYR A 190 -16.75 4.19 12.02
C TYR A 190 -18.15 3.83 11.54
N ASP A 191 -18.72 2.82 12.18
CA ASP A 191 -20.10 2.35 12.01
C ASP A 191 -20.79 2.53 13.38
N GLU A 192 -21.84 3.35 13.42
CA GLU A 192 -22.60 3.69 14.61
C GLU A 192 -23.31 2.49 15.23
N SER A 193 -23.70 1.51 14.40
CA SER A 193 -24.33 0.27 14.83
C SER A 193 -23.33 -0.77 15.37
N SER A 194 -22.05 -0.61 15.05
CA SER A 194 -20.98 -1.52 15.46
C SER A 194 -20.46 -1.27 16.87
N THR A 195 -19.96 -2.34 17.50
CA THR A 195 -19.25 -2.27 18.79
C THR A 195 -17.74 -2.15 18.65
N ALA A 196 -17.22 -2.19 17.41
CA ALA A 196 -15.78 -2.12 17.13
C ALA A 196 -15.18 -0.73 17.44
N GLY A 197 -16.02 0.31 17.48
CA GLY A 197 -15.56 1.69 17.59
C GLY A 197 -14.87 2.14 16.30
N VAL A 198 -13.95 3.10 16.42
CA VAL A 198 -13.20 3.62 15.28
C VAL A 198 -12.11 2.62 14.88
N LEU A 199 -12.16 2.17 13.64
CA LEU A 199 -11.10 1.36 13.02
C LEU A 199 -10.21 2.29 12.20
N ALA A 200 -8.88 2.16 12.31
CA ALA A 200 -7.95 3.06 11.65
C ALA A 200 -6.63 2.40 11.22
N TRP A 201 -6.05 2.90 10.14
CA TRP A 201 -4.70 2.60 9.67
C TRP A 201 -3.92 3.89 9.45
N PRO A 202 -2.80 4.09 10.16
CA PRO A 202 -2.44 3.40 11.40
C PRO A 202 -3.49 3.61 12.50
N PRO A 203 -3.50 2.78 13.58
CA PRO A 203 -4.41 2.93 14.71
C PRO A 203 -3.94 4.06 15.66
N THR A 204 -3.71 5.24 15.09
CA THR A 204 -3.17 6.43 15.76
C THR A 204 -4.22 7.54 15.82
N ALA A 205 -3.88 8.66 16.46
CA ALA A 205 -4.78 9.81 16.59
C ALA A 205 -4.87 10.60 15.28
N GLN A 206 -6.06 11.10 14.97
CA GLN A 206 -6.32 11.95 13.78
C GLN A 206 -5.62 13.32 13.82
N ASP A 207 -5.14 13.76 14.99
CA ASP A 207 -4.58 15.10 15.19
C ASP A 207 -3.05 15.04 15.41
N VAL A 208 -2.42 13.90 15.13
CA VAL A 208 -0.98 13.67 15.37
C VAL A 208 -0.35 13.12 14.08
N PRO A 209 0.07 14.00 13.14
CA PRO A 209 0.74 13.60 11.91
C PRO A 209 1.96 12.68 12.09
N ASP A 210 2.70 12.80 13.21
CA ASP A 210 3.79 11.87 13.58
C ASP A 210 3.37 10.38 13.59
N GLY A 211 2.08 10.11 13.78
CA GLY A 211 1.51 8.76 13.83
C GLY A 211 0.88 8.29 12.52
N TYR A 212 1.05 9.01 11.41
CA TYR A 212 0.49 8.60 10.12
C TYR A 212 1.37 7.54 9.44
N GLY A 213 0.77 6.73 8.57
CA GLY A 213 1.45 5.67 7.81
C GLY A 213 1.98 6.23 6.50
N VAL A 214 3.01 5.59 5.93
CA VAL A 214 3.64 6.06 4.69
C VAL A 214 2.94 5.45 3.46
N GLU A 215 2.52 6.29 2.54
CA GLU A 215 2.16 5.87 1.17
C GLU A 215 3.37 6.06 0.25
N ASN A 216 4.03 4.95 -0.07
CA ASN A 216 5.05 4.92 -1.10
C ASN A 216 4.41 4.83 -2.49
N TYR A 217 5.24 4.97 -3.51
CA TYR A 217 4.82 4.97 -4.90
C TYR A 217 5.66 3.98 -5.72
N SER A 218 5.01 3.32 -6.68
CA SER A 218 5.65 2.52 -7.72
C SER A 218 5.11 2.88 -9.10
N SER A 219 6.02 3.11 -10.06
CA SER A 219 5.68 3.22 -11.48
C SER A 219 5.44 1.89 -12.18
N GLU A 220 5.83 0.80 -11.53
CA GLU A 220 5.58 -0.55 -12.02
C GLU A 220 4.15 -0.97 -11.68
N ALA A 221 3.60 -1.89 -12.47
CA ALA A 221 2.39 -2.62 -12.09
C ALA A 221 2.64 -3.44 -10.81
N ILE A 222 1.58 -3.73 -10.05
CA ILE A 222 1.68 -4.66 -8.92
C ILE A 222 2.31 -5.97 -9.42
N PRO A 223 3.36 -6.50 -8.77
CA PRO A 223 3.93 -7.76 -9.19
C PRO A 223 2.87 -8.85 -9.11
N GLU A 224 2.35 -9.27 -10.26
CA GLU A 224 1.54 -10.48 -10.35
C GLU A 224 2.43 -11.64 -9.88
N GLY A 225 2.27 -12.04 -8.62
CA GLY A 225 3.01 -13.17 -8.06
C GLY A 225 2.90 -14.33 -9.04
N PHE A 226 4.02 -15.01 -9.35
CA PHE A 226 4.05 -16.08 -10.34
C PHE A 226 2.82 -16.98 -10.14
N GLY A 227 1.87 -16.91 -11.09
CA GLY A 227 0.61 -17.62 -10.91
C GLY A 227 0.88 -19.08 -10.59
N ILE A 228 -0.04 -19.74 -9.86
CA ILE A 228 0.10 -21.15 -9.48
C ILE A 228 0.55 -22.00 -10.68
N ALA A 229 0.03 -21.71 -11.88
CA ALA A 229 0.45 -22.35 -13.13
C ALA A 229 1.95 -22.21 -13.43
N VAL A 230 2.54 -21.02 -13.27
CA VAL A 230 3.98 -20.77 -13.48
C VAL A 230 4.82 -21.49 -12.42
N ILE A 231 4.41 -21.44 -11.15
CA ILE A 231 5.10 -22.17 -10.07
C ILE A 231 5.04 -23.69 -10.33
N VAL A 232 3.89 -24.22 -10.73
CA VAL A 232 3.70 -25.64 -11.07
C VAL A 232 4.55 -26.02 -12.29
N LEU A 233 4.63 -25.17 -13.31
CA LEU A 233 5.41 -25.43 -14.51
C LEU A 233 6.91 -25.41 -14.21
N LEU A 234 7.40 -24.43 -13.45
CA LEU A 234 8.79 -24.34 -13.00
C LEU A 234 9.16 -25.54 -12.11
N SER A 235 8.26 -25.93 -11.19
CA SER A 235 8.45 -27.11 -10.33
C SER A 235 8.50 -28.41 -11.15
N SER A 236 7.62 -28.54 -12.16
CA SER A 236 7.59 -29.71 -13.05
C SER A 236 8.85 -29.81 -13.89
N ALA A 237 9.31 -28.69 -14.46
CA ALA A 237 10.57 -28.63 -15.20
C ALA A 237 11.77 -29.01 -14.31
N ALA A 238 11.82 -28.51 -13.07
CA ALA A 238 12.87 -28.84 -12.11
C ALA A 238 12.90 -30.35 -11.78
N VAL A 239 11.73 -30.99 -11.61
CA VAL A 239 11.64 -32.45 -11.40
C VAL A 239 12.16 -33.23 -12.60
N VAL A 240 11.77 -32.85 -13.82
CA VAL A 240 12.23 -33.52 -15.06
C VAL A 240 13.74 -33.38 -15.24
N VAL A 241 14.27 -32.16 -15.07
CA VAL A 241 15.72 -31.90 -15.15
C VAL A 241 16.47 -32.66 -14.06
N GLY A 242 15.97 -32.64 -12.82
CA GLY A 242 16.56 -33.39 -11.71
C GLY A 242 16.59 -34.90 -11.97
N PHE A 243 15.50 -35.47 -12.51
CA PHE A 243 15.44 -36.88 -12.90
C PHE A 243 16.44 -37.19 -14.02
N TYR A 244 16.52 -36.35 -15.05
CA TYR A 244 17.46 -36.51 -16.15
C TYR A 244 18.93 -36.48 -15.69
N LEU A 245 19.29 -35.48 -14.88
CA LEU A 245 20.64 -35.35 -14.31
C LEU A 245 21.01 -36.53 -13.41
N ARG A 246 20.06 -37.01 -12.58
CA ARG A 246 20.26 -38.20 -11.75
C ARG A 246 20.45 -39.46 -12.60
N LYS A 247 19.71 -39.62 -13.69
CA LYS A 247 19.87 -40.73 -14.64
C LYS A 247 21.26 -40.69 -15.29
N ARG A 248 21.71 -39.52 -15.75
CA ARG A 248 23.02 -39.34 -16.37
C ARG A 248 24.17 -39.68 -15.42
N SER A 249 24.12 -39.19 -14.18
CA SER A 249 25.15 -39.49 -13.16
C SER A 249 25.30 -40.99 -12.90
N ARG A 250 24.19 -41.75 -12.88
CA ARG A 250 24.24 -43.21 -12.73
C ARG A 250 24.92 -43.91 -13.90
N THR A 251 24.68 -43.43 -15.13
CA THR A 251 25.29 -43.99 -16.33
C THR A 251 26.81 -43.76 -16.34
N GLU A 252 27.27 -42.54 -16.02
CA GLU A 252 28.70 -42.22 -15.97
C GLU A 252 29.46 -43.04 -14.92
N ASN A 253 28.88 -43.22 -13.72
CA ASN A 253 29.45 -44.09 -12.67
C ASN A 253 29.54 -45.57 -13.09
N TYR A 254 28.55 -46.08 -13.83
CA TYR A 254 28.57 -47.46 -14.33
C TYR A 254 29.73 -47.69 -15.31
N TYR A 255 29.98 -46.76 -16.24
CA TYR A 255 31.08 -46.89 -17.21
C TYR A 255 32.46 -46.73 -16.55
N SER A 256 32.62 -45.82 -15.59
CA SER A 256 33.87 -45.64 -14.83
C SER A 256 34.26 -46.89 -14.03
N THR A 257 33.28 -47.53 -13.38
CA THR A 257 33.52 -48.76 -12.60
C THR A 257 33.92 -49.94 -13.50
N LYS A 258 33.43 -49.98 -14.73
CA LYS A 258 33.67 -51.08 -15.67
C LYS A 258 35.04 -50.98 -16.38
N THR A 259 35.55 -49.78 -16.60
CA THR A 259 36.88 -49.56 -17.21
C THR A 259 38.03 -49.62 -16.19
N GLY A 260 37.79 -49.27 -14.92
CA GLY A 260 38.79 -49.35 -13.84
C GLY A 260 39.20 -50.78 -13.44
N ASN A 261 38.41 -51.80 -13.77
CA ASN A 261 38.68 -53.21 -13.44
C ASN A 261 39.44 -53.98 -14.53
N MET A 262 39.90 -53.33 -15.61
CA MET A 262 40.81 -53.94 -16.59
C MET A 262 42.28 -53.67 -16.27
N GLY A 263 42.62 -53.68 -14.98
CA GLY A 263 44.00 -53.68 -14.51
C GLY A 263 44.72 -54.95 -14.96
N PHE A 264 45.61 -54.79 -15.94
CA PHE A 264 46.61 -55.78 -16.34
C PHE A 264 47.37 -56.28 -15.10
N THR A 265 47.13 -57.53 -14.71
CA THR A 265 48.12 -58.29 -13.95
C THR A 265 49.19 -58.79 -14.94
N PRO A 266 50.48 -58.50 -14.69
CA PRO A 266 51.60 -58.95 -15.52
C PRO A 266 51.77 -60.48 -15.51
#